data_AF-A0A351SIC6-F1
#
_entry.id   AF-A0A351SIC6-F1
#
_cell.length_a   1.000
_cell.length_b   1.000
_cell.length_c   1.000
_cell.angle_alpha   90.00
_cell.angle_beta   90.00
_cell.angle_gamma   90.00
#
_symmetry.space_group_name_H-M   'P 1'
#
loop_
_entity.id
_entity.type
_entity.pdbx_description
1 polymer ?
#
loop_
_entity_poly.entity_id
_entity_poly.type
_entity_poly.pdbx_seq_one_letter_code
_entity_poly.pdbx_strand_id
1 'polypeptide(L)'
;LHQHHGGGLGSVDHSGVRIRDAYVRFDAERKFPVAGLTVTDPAGCQCGEVLKGLIRPWQCRQFGEQCTPQTPMGALMVSSEGACAAYYQYSDVQALKIKRHEGSGGKERAFT
;
A
#
# COMPACT_ATOMS: atom_id res chain seq x y z
N LEU A 1 -13.37 -17.30 -11.76
CA LEU A 1 -13.51 -15.98 -11.11
C LEU A 1 -12.19 -15.73 -10.40
N HIS A 2 -11.27 -14.99 -11.01
CA HIS A 2 -9.92 -14.82 -10.47
C HIS A 2 -9.94 -13.70 -9.43
N GLN A 3 -9.65 -14.08 -8.19
CA GLN A 3 -9.44 -13.17 -7.06
C GLN A 3 -8.03 -12.62 -7.19
N HIS A 4 -7.88 -11.33 -7.48
CA HIS A 4 -6.58 -10.68 -7.43
C HIS A 4 -6.41 -10.00 -6.07
N HIS A 5 -5.33 -10.35 -5.39
CA HIS A 5 -4.94 -9.74 -4.14
C HIS A 5 -4.29 -8.39 -4.44
N GLY A 6 -4.99 -7.30 -4.14
CA GLY A 6 -4.36 -5.98 -4.08
C GLY A 6 -3.50 -5.92 -2.82
N GLY A 7 -2.18 -5.76 -2.96
CA GLY A 7 -1.28 -5.55 -1.83
C GLY A 7 -1.75 -4.35 -0.99
N GLY A 8 -2.41 -4.64 0.14
CA GLY A 8 -2.99 -3.66 1.05
C GLY A 8 -4.53 -3.58 1.09
N LEU A 9 -5.25 -4.06 0.07
CA LEU A 9 -6.74 -4.01 0.00
C LEU A 9 -7.43 -5.35 0.28
N GLY A 10 -6.69 -6.46 0.28
CA GLY A 10 -7.27 -7.80 0.34
C GLY A 10 -7.82 -8.24 -1.02
N SER A 11 -8.59 -9.33 -1.03
CA SER A 11 -9.29 -9.78 -2.24
C SER A 11 -10.49 -8.87 -2.50
N VAL A 12 -10.56 -8.27 -3.68
CA VAL A 12 -11.74 -7.54 -4.12
C VAL A 12 -12.41 -8.35 -5.23
N ASP A 13 -13.65 -8.77 -4.99
CA ASP A 13 -14.41 -9.55 -5.95
C ASP A 13 -14.63 -8.77 -7.25
N HIS A 14 -14.55 -9.46 -8.38
CA HIS A 14 -14.74 -8.90 -9.72
C HIS A 14 -13.78 -7.77 -10.13
N SER A 15 -12.71 -7.52 -9.37
CA SER A 15 -11.68 -6.52 -9.71
C SER A 15 -10.64 -7.03 -10.71
N GLY A 16 -10.53 -8.34 -10.86
CA GLY A 16 -9.60 -9.01 -11.77
C GLY A 16 -10.00 -8.91 -13.23
N VAL A 17 -9.03 -8.68 -14.11
CA VAL A 17 -9.19 -8.80 -15.56
C VAL A 17 -8.45 -10.04 -16.06
N ARG A 18 -9.02 -10.72 -17.05
CA ARG A 18 -8.39 -11.88 -17.71
C ARG A 18 -8.38 -11.68 -19.21
N ILE A 19 -7.34 -12.20 -19.86
CA ILE A 19 -7.25 -12.25 -21.32
C ILE A 19 -8.43 -13.07 -21.89
N ARG A 20 -9.01 -12.60 -23.00
CA ARG A 20 -10.09 -13.30 -23.71
C ARG A 20 -9.58 -14.60 -24.33
N ASP A 21 -10.42 -15.62 -24.40
CA ASP A 21 -10.01 -16.97 -24.84
C ASP A 21 -9.38 -16.99 -26.26
N ALA A 22 -9.81 -16.11 -27.17
CA ALA A 22 -9.20 -15.98 -28.51
C ALA A 22 -7.71 -15.61 -28.49
N TYR A 23 -7.22 -15.01 -27.39
CA TYR A 23 -5.83 -14.56 -27.22
C TYR A 23 -5.07 -15.40 -26.19
N VAL A 24 -5.58 -16.58 -25.84
CA VAL A 24 -5.00 -17.49 -24.84
C VAL A 24 -3.51 -17.80 -25.07
N ARG A 25 -3.07 -17.82 -26.33
CA ARG A 25 -1.66 -18.01 -26.71
C ARG A 25 -0.71 -16.95 -26.15
N PHE A 26 -1.22 -15.84 -25.61
CA PHE A 26 -0.45 -14.76 -24.97
C PHE A 26 -0.64 -14.70 -23.45
N ASP A 27 -1.49 -15.58 -22.88
CA ASP A 27 -1.79 -15.59 -21.45
C ASP A 27 -0.66 -16.24 -20.65
N ALA A 28 0.04 -15.43 -19.87
CA ALA A 28 1.14 -15.89 -19.01
C ALA A 28 0.65 -16.76 -17.84
N GLU A 29 -0.56 -16.51 -17.32
CA GLU A 29 -1.11 -17.27 -16.19
C GLU A 29 -1.37 -18.74 -16.60
N ARG A 30 -1.72 -18.99 -17.86
CA ARG A 30 -1.89 -20.35 -18.40
C ARG A 30 -0.58 -21.01 -18.82
N LYS A 31 0.38 -20.24 -19.33
CA LYS A 31 1.69 -20.78 -19.73
C LYS A 31 2.56 -21.16 -18.54
N PHE A 32 2.45 -20.39 -17.45
CA PHE A 32 3.28 -20.53 -16.26
C PHE A 32 2.37 -20.59 -15.03
N PRO A 33 1.85 -21.78 -14.66
CA PRO A 33 1.04 -21.91 -13.46
C PRO A 33 1.89 -21.62 -12.23
N VAL A 34 1.65 -20.48 -11.60
CA VAL A 34 2.28 -20.08 -10.33
C VAL A 34 1.30 -20.40 -9.20
N ALA A 35 1.78 -21.10 -8.16
CA ALA A 35 0.98 -21.31 -6.95
C ALA A 35 0.65 -19.96 -6.32
N GLY A 36 -0.58 -19.80 -5.81
CA GLY A 36 -1.05 -18.56 -5.20
C GLY A 36 -0.22 -18.16 -3.98
N LEU A 37 0.81 -17.33 -4.21
CA LEU A 37 1.59 -16.74 -3.13
C LEU A 37 0.84 -15.57 -2.54
N THR A 38 0.48 -15.69 -1.27
CA THR A 38 0.04 -14.54 -0.48
C THR A 38 1.28 -13.87 0.10
N VAL A 39 1.62 -12.69 -0.42
CA VAL A 39 2.67 -11.85 0.16
C VAL A 39 1.98 -10.76 0.98
N THR A 40 2.21 -10.79 2.28
CA THR A 40 1.76 -9.72 3.19
C THR A 40 2.85 -8.68 3.34
N ASP A 41 2.46 -7.43 3.60
CA ASP A 41 3.41 -6.40 3.96
C ASP A 41 4.21 -6.80 5.22
N PRO A 42 5.47 -6.35 5.37
CA PRO A 42 6.27 -6.57 6.56
C PRO A 42 5.56 -6.11 7.84
N ALA A 43 5.85 -6.80 8.94
CA ALA A 43 5.26 -6.50 10.24
C ALA A 43 5.46 -5.01 10.60
N GLY A 44 4.36 -4.29 10.83
CA GLY A 44 4.37 -2.87 11.18
C GLY A 44 4.22 -1.89 10.00
N CYS A 45 4.20 -2.33 8.73
CA CYS A 45 3.71 -1.50 7.61
C CYS A 45 2.20 -1.29 7.81
N GLN A 46 1.74 -0.04 7.76
CA GLN A 46 0.31 0.29 7.77
C GLN A 46 -0.15 0.69 6.36
N CYS A 47 0.46 0.08 5.35
CA CYS A 47 0.37 0.47 3.96
C CYS A 47 -1.05 0.22 3.41
N GLY A 48 -1.71 -0.86 3.85
CA GLY A 48 -3.14 -1.06 3.61
C GLY A 48 -4.08 -0.06 4.29
N GLU A 49 -3.75 0.47 5.48
CA GLU A 49 -4.56 1.51 6.14
C GLU A 49 -4.44 2.85 5.41
N VAL A 50 -3.23 3.18 4.92
CA VAL A 50 -2.99 4.35 4.07
C VAL A 50 -3.76 4.21 2.75
N LEU A 51 -3.71 3.04 2.12
CA LEU A 51 -4.39 2.78 0.85
C LEU A 51 -5.91 2.86 0.97
N LYS A 52 -6.47 2.43 2.12
CA LYS A 52 -7.90 2.59 2.44
C LYS A 52 -8.26 4.02 2.90
N GLY A 53 -7.29 4.92 3.02
CA GLY A 53 -7.51 6.30 3.49
C GLY A 53 -7.85 6.43 4.97
N LEU A 54 -7.65 5.37 5.77
CA LEU A 54 -7.92 5.39 7.21
C LEU A 54 -6.88 6.21 7.99
N ILE A 55 -5.65 6.23 7.48
CA ILE A 55 -4.56 7.05 8.01
C ILE A 55 -3.82 7.74 6.85
N ARG A 56 -3.17 8.85 7.14
CA ARG A 56 -2.23 9.50 6.22
C ARG A 56 -0.84 8.87 6.33
N PRO A 57 0.01 8.95 5.29
CA PRO A 57 1.37 8.38 5.33
C PRO A 57 2.19 8.79 6.56
N TRP A 58 2.12 10.06 6.96
CA TRP A 58 2.83 10.57 8.15
C TRP A 58 2.28 10.07 9.49
N GLN A 59 1.09 9.47 9.52
CA GLN A 59 0.55 8.81 10.72
C GLN A 59 1.07 7.37 10.85
N CYS A 60 1.63 6.78 9.79
CA CYS A 60 2.31 5.50 9.87
C CYS A 60 3.59 5.65 10.70
N ARG A 61 3.81 4.73 11.65
CA ARG A 61 4.99 4.78 12.54
C ARG A 61 6.31 4.58 11.79
N GLN A 62 6.29 3.84 10.69
CA GLN A 62 7.47 3.51 9.91
C GLN A 62 7.86 4.60 8.89
N PHE A 63 6.92 5.48 8.53
CA PHE A 63 7.15 6.52 7.52
C PHE A 63 8.25 7.50 7.96
N GLY A 64 9.25 7.68 7.11
CA GLY A 64 10.37 8.62 7.34
C GLY A 64 11.33 8.19 8.45
N GLU A 65 11.19 6.96 8.95
CA GLU A 65 12.14 6.31 9.88
C GLU A 65 12.77 5.10 9.16
N GLN A 66 12.12 3.94 9.28
CA GLN A 66 12.59 2.69 8.65
C GLN A 66 12.10 2.55 7.21
N CYS A 67 10.94 3.12 6.90
CA CYS A 67 10.38 3.15 5.55
C CYS A 67 10.78 4.45 4.85
N THR A 68 11.71 4.34 3.90
CA THR A 68 12.23 5.43 3.07
C THR A 68 12.32 4.97 1.61
N PRO A 69 12.52 5.86 0.62
CA PRO A 69 12.74 5.45 -0.76
C PRO A 69 13.95 4.51 -0.94
N GLN A 70 14.98 4.63 -0.10
CA GLN A 70 16.17 3.79 -0.09
C GLN A 70 15.91 2.44 0.60
N THR A 71 15.00 2.42 1.58
CA THR A 71 14.59 1.22 2.33
C THR A 71 13.06 1.07 2.31
N PRO A 72 12.47 0.72 1.15
CA PRO A 72 11.02 0.67 1.03
C PRO A 72 10.46 -0.57 1.72
N MET A 73 9.50 -0.38 2.61
CA MET A 73 8.83 -1.49 3.30
C MET A 73 7.56 -1.99 2.59
N GLY A 74 7.02 -1.24 1.63
CA GLY A 74 5.79 -1.62 0.94
C GLY A 74 5.62 -0.91 -0.39
N ALA A 75 4.68 -1.39 -1.20
CA ALA A 75 4.47 -0.93 -2.58
C ALA A 75 4.20 0.59 -2.68
N LEU A 76 3.56 1.18 -1.66
CA LEU A 76 3.27 2.61 -1.60
C LEU A 76 4.53 3.50 -1.47
N MET A 77 5.68 2.93 -1.07
CA MET A 77 6.96 3.64 -1.02
C MET A 77 7.84 3.36 -2.25
N VAL A 78 7.64 2.21 -2.92
CA VAL A 78 8.38 1.83 -4.14
C VAL A 78 7.83 2.55 -5.37
N SER A 79 6.50 2.63 -5.50
CA SER A 79 5.85 3.23 -6.66
C SER A 79 5.94 4.76 -6.62
N SER A 80 6.23 5.38 -7.77
CA SER A 80 6.16 6.84 -7.94
C SER A 80 4.74 7.39 -7.76
N GLU A 81 3.72 6.58 -8.02
CA GLU A 81 2.31 6.90 -7.79
C GLU A 81 1.87 6.58 -6.35
N GLY A 82 2.74 6.00 -5.55
CA GLY A 82 2.45 5.61 -4.18
C GLY A 82 2.30 6.81 -3.26
N ALA A 83 1.26 6.81 -2.42
CA ALA A 83 1.00 7.90 -1.49
C ALA A 83 2.17 8.14 -0.52
N CYS A 84 2.87 7.09 -0.08
CA CYS A 84 4.03 7.25 0.80
C CYS A 84 5.22 7.89 0.06
N ALA A 85 5.53 7.43 -1.17
CA ALA A 85 6.58 8.03 -1.98
C ALA A 85 6.29 9.51 -2.29
N ALA A 86 5.04 9.84 -2.65
CA ALA A 86 4.62 11.21 -2.92
C ALA A 86 4.77 12.12 -1.69
N TYR A 87 4.33 11.67 -0.50
CA TYR A 87 4.52 12.44 0.73
C TYR A 87 6.00 12.63 1.07
N TYR A 88 6.84 11.62 0.82
CA TYR A 88 8.28 11.72 1.07
C TYR A 88 8.98 12.71 0.12
N GLN A 89 8.56 12.75 -1.15
CA GLN A 89 9.18 13.62 -2.17
C GLN A 89 8.73 15.07 -2.08
N TYR A 90 7.45 15.32 -1.80
CA TYR A 90 6.84 16.65 -1.95
C TYR A 90 6.47 17.34 -0.62
N SER A 91 6.73 16.70 0.53
CA SER A 91 6.45 17.29 1.83
C SER A 91 7.71 17.35 2.70
N ASP A 92 7.68 18.23 3.70
CA ASP A 92 8.71 18.24 4.74
C ASP A 92 8.52 17.04 5.69
N VAL A 93 9.30 15.99 5.45
CA VAL A 93 9.28 14.76 6.25
C VAL A 93 9.57 15.02 7.73
N GLN A 94 10.43 15.99 8.07
CA GLN A 94 10.76 16.28 9.47
C GLN A 94 9.58 16.94 10.18
N ALA A 95 8.95 17.94 9.55
CA ALA A 95 7.74 18.56 10.08
C ALA A 95 6.60 17.54 10.26
N LEU A 96 6.44 16.61 9.30
CA LEU A 96 5.45 15.53 9.38
C LEU A 96 5.72 14.56 10.54
N LYS A 97 6.99 14.25 10.82
CA LYS A 97 7.39 13.42 11.97
C LYS A 97 7.07 14.10 13.30
N ILE A 98 7.35 15.39 13.43
CA ILE A 98 6.99 16.19 14.64
C ILE A 98 5.48 16.15 14.84
N LYS A 99 4.72 16.43 13.78
CA LYS A 99 3.25 16.41 13.80
C LYS A 99 2.67 15.06 14.22
N ARG A 100 3.33 13.94 13.87
CA ARG A 100 2.95 12.59 14.32
C ARG A 100 3.02 12.44 15.84
N HIS A 101 4.05 12.99 16.47
CA HIS A 101 4.21 12.96 17.94
C HIS A 101 3.18 13.85 18.62
N GLU A 102 2.94 15.06 18.10
CA GLU A 102 1.94 15.99 18.63
C GLU A 102 0.50 15.45 18.50
N GLY A 103 0.19 14.76 17.39
CA GLY A 103 -1.12 14.17 17.13
C GLY A 103 -1.47 12.98 18.05
N SER A 104 -0.53 12.43 18.80
CA SER A 104 -0.79 11.33 19.75
C SER A 104 -1.50 11.78 21.03
N GLY A 105 -1.58 13.09 21.29
CA GLY A 105 -2.28 13.70 22.43
C GLY A 105 -3.74 14.12 22.16
N GLY A 106 -4.28 13.89 20.96
CA GLY A 106 -5.59 14.42 20.52
C GLY A 106 -6.57 13.36 20.05
N LYS A 107 -6.83 12.32 20.85
CA LYS A 107 -8.05 11.51 20.70
C LYS A 107 -9.24 12.33 21.22
N GLU A 108 -9.85 13.16 20.39
CA GLU A 108 -11.31 13.33 20.36
C GLU A 108 -11.72 14.18 19.14
N ARG A 109 -12.35 13.52 18.17
CA ARG A 109 -13.62 13.93 17.54
C ARG A 109 -13.99 12.83 16.56
N ALA A 110 -14.72 11.87 17.11
CA ALA A 110 -15.54 10.98 16.34
C ALA A 110 -16.48 11.82 15.47
N PHE A 111 -16.57 11.40 14.22
CA PHE A 111 -17.67 11.71 13.31
C PHE A 111 -18.98 11.39 14.07
N THR A 112 -19.70 12.42 14.51
CA THR A 112 -21.09 12.33 15.01
C THR A 112 -21.93 13.22 14.12
#